data_AF-Q9ZNC3-F1
#
_entry.id   AF-Q9ZNC3-F1
#
_cell.length_a   1.000
_cell.length_b   1.000
_cell.length_c   1.000
_cell.angle_alpha   90.00
_cell.angle_beta   90.00
_cell.angle_gamma   90.00
#
_symmetry.space_group_name_H-M   'P 1'
#
loop_
_entity.id
_entity.type
_entity.pdbx_description
1 polymer ?
#
loop_
_entity_poly.entity_id
_entity_poly.type
_entity_poly.pdbx_seq_one_letter_code
_entity_poly.pdbx_strand_id
1 'polypeptide(L)'
;ADYTGIYKADIGNKDGKIAGIGKGGNKDMQDGVKNNLSVGPATEALAGEGLIVTAGGIDTHIHFIPPQQTPTAFASGVTTMIGGGTGPADGTNATTITPGRRNPKWMPRAAEEYATNPGPPAKGNTPNDASLADQIEAGAKGLKIHEDRGTTPPAINHALDVADKYDVQVAIHTDTLNEAGRVEDTKAAIAGRTMHTRHTEGAGGGHPPDKKKGAGEHNI
;
A
#
# COMPACT_ATOMS: atom_id res chain seq x y z
N ALA A 1 -14.24 -1.04 -15.81
CA ALA A 1 -14.95 -0.10 -14.91
C ALA A 1 -13.90 0.54 -14.03
N ASP A 2 -13.97 1.86 -13.87
CA ASP A 2 -13.02 2.63 -13.05
C ASP A 2 -13.81 3.58 -12.14
N TYR A 3 -13.18 4.08 -11.09
CA TYR A 3 -13.84 5.06 -10.21
C TYR A 3 -14.20 6.36 -10.96
N THR A 4 -13.49 6.69 -12.04
CA THR A 4 -13.81 7.84 -12.92
C THR A 4 -15.04 7.62 -13.80
N GLY A 5 -15.48 6.37 -13.99
CA GLY A 5 -16.69 6.04 -14.75
C GLY A 5 -16.64 4.71 -15.51
N ILE A 6 -17.73 4.43 -16.23
CA ILE A 6 -17.89 3.24 -17.07
C ILE A 6 -18.24 3.70 -18.49
N TYR A 7 -17.30 3.52 -19.42
CA TYR A 7 -17.43 3.94 -20.81
C TYR A 7 -16.64 3.01 -21.74
N LYS A 8 -16.79 3.20 -23.05
CA LYS A 8 -16.04 2.47 -24.10
C LYS A 8 -15.05 3.43 -24.77
N ALA A 9 -13.82 2.98 -24.96
CA ALA A 9 -12.76 3.73 -25.62
C ALA A 9 -11.61 2.78 -26.02
N ASP A 10 -10.74 3.26 -26.90
CA ASP A 10 -9.41 2.71 -27.14
C ASP A 10 -8.43 3.24 -26.08
N ILE A 11 -7.42 2.45 -25.73
CA ILE A 11 -6.38 2.81 -24.77
C ILE A 11 -5.01 2.74 -25.46
N GLY A 12 -4.33 3.89 -25.57
CA GLY A 12 -2.97 3.95 -26.10
C GLY A 12 -1.93 3.82 -24.99
N ASN A 13 -0.98 2.91 -25.15
CA ASN A 13 0.20 2.78 -24.28
C ASN A 13 1.45 3.22 -25.04
N LYS A 14 2.27 4.05 -24.40
CA LYS A 14 3.60 4.44 -24.90
C LYS A 14 4.58 4.53 -23.74
N ASP A 15 5.76 3.94 -23.90
CA ASP A 15 6.85 3.95 -22.91
C ASP A 15 6.39 3.45 -21.51
N GLY A 16 5.49 2.46 -21.50
CA GLY A 16 4.95 1.86 -20.26
C GLY A 16 3.93 2.73 -19.53
N LYS A 17 3.36 3.76 -20.18
CA LYS A 17 2.36 4.67 -19.61
C LYS A 17 1.13 4.75 -20.50
N ILE A 18 -0.04 4.97 -19.87
CA ILE A 18 -1.28 5.30 -20.60
C ILE A 18 -1.10 6.69 -21.21
N ALA A 19 -0.95 6.75 -22.53
CA ALA A 19 -0.70 7.97 -23.29
C ALA A 19 -1.99 8.67 -23.76
N GLY A 20 -3.09 7.93 -23.85
CA GLY A 20 -4.39 8.47 -24.20
C GLY A 20 -5.51 7.44 -24.04
N ILE A 21 -6.72 7.94 -23.79
CA ILE A 21 -7.96 7.17 -23.78
C ILE A 21 -8.97 7.91 -24.67
N GLY A 22 -9.51 7.24 -25.68
CA GLY A 22 -10.40 7.89 -26.65
C GLY A 22 -10.56 7.09 -27.94
N LYS A 23 -10.48 7.77 -29.09
CA LYS A 23 -10.52 7.14 -30.42
C LYS A 23 -9.10 7.08 -31.01
N GLY A 24 -8.58 5.87 -31.19
CA GLY A 24 -7.33 5.60 -31.90
C GLY A 24 -7.50 5.47 -33.40
N GLY A 25 -6.40 5.59 -34.15
CA GLY A 25 -6.38 5.25 -35.57
C GLY A 25 -5.41 6.08 -36.41
N ASN A 26 -5.75 6.23 -37.69
CA ASN A 26 -5.03 7.05 -38.66
C ASN A 26 -5.86 8.28 -39.05
N LYS A 27 -5.37 9.47 -38.70
CA LYS A 27 -6.01 10.76 -39.03
C LYS A 27 -6.09 11.06 -40.53
N ASP A 28 -5.27 10.41 -41.36
CA ASP A 28 -5.28 10.63 -42.81
C ASP A 28 -6.53 10.03 -43.47
N MET A 29 -7.16 9.05 -42.81
CA MET A 29 -8.30 8.28 -43.35
C MET A 29 -9.52 8.27 -42.42
N GLN A 30 -9.40 8.76 -41.18
CA GLN A 30 -10.44 8.66 -40.16
C GLN A 30 -10.60 9.97 -39.38
N ASP A 31 -11.84 10.38 -39.14
CA ASP A 31 -12.13 11.56 -38.32
C ASP A 31 -11.86 11.33 -36.82
N GLY A 32 -11.63 12.43 -36.10
CA GLY A 32 -11.61 12.46 -34.62
C GLY A 32 -10.40 11.81 -33.95
N VAL A 33 -9.35 11.45 -34.71
CA VAL A 33 -8.11 10.88 -34.15
C VAL A 33 -7.16 11.99 -33.71
N LYS A 34 -6.80 12.02 -32.43
CA LYS A 34 -5.81 12.96 -31.87
C LYS A 34 -4.37 12.42 -32.02
N ASN A 35 -3.38 13.31 -32.04
CA ASN A 35 -1.97 12.94 -32.21
C ASN A 35 -1.44 11.94 -31.17
N ASN A 36 -1.91 11.99 -29.92
CA ASN A 36 -1.50 11.08 -28.85
C ASN A 36 -2.18 9.69 -28.91
N LEU A 37 -3.05 9.46 -29.90
CA LEU A 37 -3.73 8.19 -30.18
C LEU A 37 -3.52 7.75 -31.64
N SER A 38 -2.43 8.20 -32.27
CA SER A 38 -2.04 7.76 -33.61
C SER A 38 -1.56 6.30 -33.56
N VAL A 39 -2.06 5.48 -34.49
CA VAL A 39 -1.59 4.10 -34.70
C VAL A 39 -0.65 4.10 -35.91
N GLY A 40 0.51 3.45 -35.78
CA GLY A 40 1.53 3.43 -36.83
C GLY A 40 2.30 2.11 -36.91
N PRO A 41 3.37 2.06 -37.73
CA PRO A 41 4.11 0.81 -37.99
C PRO A 41 4.80 0.19 -36.76
N ALA A 42 5.01 0.96 -35.69
CA ALA A 42 5.63 0.51 -34.45
C ALA A 42 4.60 0.22 -33.33
N THR A 43 3.31 0.21 -33.65
CA THR A 43 2.23 -0.03 -32.68
C THR A 43 1.83 -1.50 -32.70
N GLU A 44 1.90 -2.17 -31.55
CA GLU A 44 1.28 -3.49 -31.35
C GLU A 44 -0.21 -3.34 -31.05
N ALA A 45 -1.01 -4.33 -31.45
CA ALA A 45 -2.45 -4.38 -31.26
C ALA A 45 -2.87 -5.47 -30.26
N LEU A 46 -3.77 -5.12 -29.34
CA LEU A 46 -4.43 -6.08 -28.45
C LEU A 46 -5.94 -5.88 -28.56
N ALA A 47 -6.65 -6.94 -28.96
CA ALA A 47 -8.10 -6.96 -29.09
C ALA A 47 -8.78 -6.87 -27.71
N GLY A 48 -9.61 -5.84 -27.51
CA GLY A 48 -10.34 -5.58 -26.26
C GLY A 48 -11.86 -5.64 -26.41
N GLU A 49 -12.36 -5.90 -27.62
CA GLU A 49 -13.79 -6.00 -27.92
C GLU A 49 -14.45 -7.13 -27.12
N GLY A 50 -15.59 -6.82 -26.48
CA GLY A 50 -16.29 -7.77 -25.62
C GLY A 50 -15.64 -8.00 -24.24
N LEU A 51 -14.48 -7.40 -23.96
CA LEU A 51 -13.79 -7.50 -22.68
C LEU A 51 -14.02 -6.27 -21.79
N ILE A 52 -13.63 -6.39 -20.52
CA ILE A 52 -13.59 -5.29 -19.55
C ILE A 52 -12.14 -5.04 -19.18
N VAL A 53 -11.72 -3.78 -19.26
CA VAL A 53 -10.44 -3.32 -18.72
C VAL A 53 -10.68 -2.63 -17.37
N THR A 54 -9.79 -2.89 -16.41
CA THR A 54 -9.73 -2.26 -15.08
C THR A 54 -8.28 -1.93 -14.75
N ALA A 55 -8.06 -1.04 -13.78
CA ALA A 55 -6.73 -0.91 -13.18
C ALA A 55 -6.37 -2.20 -12.41
N GLY A 56 -5.08 -2.51 -12.33
CA GLY A 56 -4.61 -3.62 -11.51
C GLY A 56 -4.86 -3.37 -10.02
N GLY A 57 -5.14 -4.44 -9.27
CA GLY A 57 -5.39 -4.36 -7.84
C GLY A 57 -4.16 -3.88 -7.06
N ILE A 58 -4.41 -3.11 -5.99
CA ILE A 58 -3.40 -2.68 -5.02
C ILE A 58 -3.75 -3.31 -3.68
N ASP A 59 -3.01 -4.36 -3.30
CA ASP A 59 -3.13 -4.93 -1.96
C ASP A 59 -2.19 -4.19 -1.02
N THR A 60 -2.73 -3.61 0.03
CA THR A 60 -1.95 -2.83 0.97
C THR A 60 -1.59 -3.55 2.24
N HIS A 61 -2.06 -4.78 2.52
CA HIS A 61 -1.83 -5.47 3.80
C HIS A 61 -1.06 -6.79 3.66
N ILE A 62 -0.02 -6.81 2.83
CA ILE A 62 0.75 -8.02 2.56
C ILE A 62 1.73 -8.35 3.69
N HIS A 63 1.69 -9.58 4.18
CA HIS A 63 2.78 -10.16 4.96
C HIS A 63 3.69 -10.93 4.01
N PHE A 64 4.93 -10.44 3.78
CA PHE A 64 5.91 -11.09 2.90
C PHE A 64 6.52 -12.34 3.54
N ILE A 65 5.68 -13.38 3.70
CA ILE A 65 6.02 -14.66 4.36
C ILE A 65 6.68 -15.60 3.35
N PRO A 66 6.00 -16.14 2.32
CA PRO A 66 6.66 -16.84 1.23
C PRO A 66 6.58 -16.08 -0.11
N PRO A 67 7.59 -16.17 -0.99
CA PRO A 67 7.57 -15.54 -2.31
C PRO A 67 6.46 -16.08 -3.24
N GLN A 68 5.94 -17.28 -2.96
CA GLN A 68 4.86 -17.91 -3.72
C GLN A 68 3.53 -17.11 -3.68
N GLN A 69 3.37 -16.18 -2.73
CA GLN A 69 2.24 -15.24 -2.74
C GLN A 69 2.21 -14.37 -3.99
N THR A 70 3.37 -14.03 -4.56
CA THR A 70 3.45 -13.10 -5.69
C THR A 70 2.78 -13.65 -6.95
N PRO A 71 3.07 -14.88 -7.44
CA PRO A 71 2.31 -15.48 -8.53
C PRO A 71 0.81 -15.60 -8.27
N THR A 72 0.41 -15.93 -7.02
CA THR A 72 -1.00 -16.03 -6.65
C THR A 72 -1.71 -14.68 -6.71
N ALA A 73 -1.08 -13.62 -6.19
CA ALA A 73 -1.61 -12.26 -6.27
C ALA A 73 -1.69 -11.77 -7.73
N PHE A 74 -0.67 -12.06 -8.53
CA PHE A 74 -0.67 -11.69 -9.94
C PHE A 74 -1.80 -12.37 -10.72
N ALA A 75 -2.03 -13.66 -10.47
CA ALA A 75 -3.10 -14.43 -11.11
C ALA A 75 -4.51 -13.94 -10.73
N SER A 76 -4.68 -13.27 -9.60
CA SER A 76 -5.96 -12.66 -9.19
C SER A 76 -6.14 -11.22 -9.70
N GLY A 77 -5.16 -10.67 -10.41
CA GLY A 77 -5.19 -9.31 -10.94
C GLY A 77 -4.60 -8.24 -10.02
N VAL A 78 -3.93 -8.61 -8.93
CA VAL A 78 -3.16 -7.68 -8.08
C VAL A 78 -1.80 -7.41 -8.73
N THR A 79 -1.48 -6.14 -8.93
CA THR A 79 -0.23 -5.69 -9.56
C THR A 79 0.68 -4.91 -8.63
N THR A 80 0.19 -4.53 -7.45
CA THR A 80 0.96 -3.78 -6.43
C THR A 80 0.71 -4.37 -5.05
N MET A 81 1.80 -4.61 -4.34
CA MET A 81 1.82 -5.30 -3.04
C MET A 81 2.57 -4.43 -2.03
N ILE A 82 1.81 -3.76 -1.16
CA ILE A 82 2.34 -2.94 -0.07
C ILE A 82 2.15 -3.72 1.23
N GLY A 83 3.17 -3.78 2.07
CA GLY A 83 3.18 -4.69 3.20
C GLY A 83 4.60 -5.01 3.64
N GLY A 84 4.81 -5.75 4.72
CA GLY A 84 6.14 -5.93 5.32
C GLY A 84 6.47 -7.38 5.62
N GLY A 85 7.75 -7.65 5.83
CA GLY A 85 8.24 -8.97 6.17
C GLY A 85 9.71 -9.20 5.82
N THR A 86 10.22 -10.34 6.27
CA THR A 86 11.58 -10.85 5.98
C THR A 86 11.58 -12.36 5.74
N GLY A 87 10.51 -12.90 5.15
CA GLY A 87 10.32 -14.34 4.99
C GLY A 87 9.55 -14.97 6.16
N PRO A 88 9.61 -16.31 6.34
CA PRO A 88 8.75 -17.06 7.26
C PRO A 88 9.19 -16.98 8.74
N ALA A 89 9.74 -15.84 9.17
CA ALA A 89 10.07 -15.58 10.56
C ALA A 89 8.80 -15.26 11.36
N ASP A 90 8.75 -15.64 12.64
CA ASP A 90 7.61 -15.41 13.54
C ASP A 90 7.13 -13.96 13.55
N GLY A 91 8.07 -13.01 13.50
CA GLY A 91 7.75 -11.59 13.41
C GLY A 91 6.99 -11.20 12.15
N THR A 92 7.30 -11.81 11.00
CA THR A 92 6.59 -11.57 9.73
C THR A 92 5.26 -12.31 9.69
N ASN A 93 5.21 -13.52 10.25
CA ASN A 93 3.96 -14.28 10.39
C ASN A 93 2.92 -13.49 11.19
N ALA A 94 3.36 -12.69 12.16
CA ALA A 94 2.50 -11.83 12.96
C ALA A 94 2.30 -10.42 12.39
N THR A 95 3.34 -9.80 11.81
CA THR A 95 3.32 -8.35 11.54
C THR A 95 3.78 -8.01 10.12
N THR A 96 3.11 -7.04 9.49
CA THR A 96 3.53 -6.43 8.21
C THR A 96 4.69 -5.45 8.41
N ILE A 97 5.83 -5.91 8.92
CA ILE A 97 6.99 -5.07 9.27
C ILE A 97 8.27 -5.63 8.64
N THR A 98 9.03 -4.78 7.95
CA THR A 98 10.42 -5.06 7.55
C THR A 98 11.37 -4.21 8.43
N PRO A 99 11.93 -4.74 9.53
CA PRO A 99 12.50 -3.90 10.59
C PRO A 99 13.97 -3.49 10.36
N GLY A 100 14.34 -2.29 10.80
CA GLY A 100 15.71 -1.78 10.83
C GLY A 100 16.23 -1.29 9.46
N ARG A 101 17.50 -0.90 9.36
CA ARG A 101 18.11 -0.40 8.11
C ARG A 101 18.46 -1.49 7.10
N ARG A 102 18.89 -2.65 7.58
CA ARG A 102 19.46 -3.70 6.71
C ARG A 102 18.39 -4.48 5.94
N ASN A 103 17.25 -4.77 6.57
CA ASN A 103 16.19 -5.58 5.97
C ASN A 103 15.45 -4.85 4.83
N PRO A 104 15.11 -3.55 4.94
CA PRO A 104 14.60 -2.74 3.83
C PRO A 104 15.59 -2.56 2.68
N LYS A 105 16.89 -2.90 2.85
CA LYS A 105 17.84 -2.99 1.74
C LYS A 105 17.87 -4.39 1.11
N TRP A 106 17.56 -5.44 1.86
CA TRP A 106 17.50 -6.81 1.33
C TRP A 106 16.21 -7.07 0.56
N MET A 107 15.06 -6.63 1.08
CA MET A 107 13.76 -6.93 0.48
C MET A 107 13.59 -6.34 -0.93
N PRO A 108 13.94 -5.07 -1.22
CA PRO A 108 13.87 -4.54 -2.58
C PRO A 108 14.83 -5.24 -3.55
N ARG A 109 16.01 -5.67 -3.09
CA ARG A 109 16.94 -6.47 -3.91
C ARG A 109 16.37 -7.84 -4.26
N ALA A 110 15.68 -8.48 -3.30
CA ALA A 110 14.97 -9.72 -3.56
C ALA A 110 13.75 -9.50 -4.49
N ALA A 111 13.13 -8.32 -4.43
CA ALA A 111 11.99 -7.97 -5.26
C ALA A 111 12.34 -7.73 -6.74
N GLU A 112 13.62 -7.55 -7.09
CA GLU A 112 14.06 -7.48 -8.51
C GLU A 112 13.71 -8.75 -9.31
N GLU A 113 13.42 -9.87 -8.63
CA GLU A 113 12.97 -11.13 -9.24
C GLU A 113 11.51 -11.08 -9.75
N TYR A 114 10.68 -10.17 -9.23
CA TYR A 114 9.23 -10.23 -9.40
C TYR A 114 8.64 -9.06 -10.20
N ALA A 115 7.66 -9.35 -11.04
CA ALA A 115 6.89 -8.37 -11.81
C ALA A 115 5.74 -7.74 -11.00
N THR A 116 6.01 -7.32 -9.75
CA THR A 116 5.06 -6.60 -8.90
C THR A 116 5.73 -5.36 -8.29
N ASN A 117 4.93 -4.35 -7.93
CA ASN A 117 5.45 -3.15 -7.26
C ASN A 117 5.47 -3.35 -5.73
N PRO A 118 6.63 -3.44 -5.07
CA PRO A 118 6.72 -3.61 -3.62
C PRO A 118 6.72 -2.26 -2.88
N GLY A 119 6.16 -2.24 -1.66
CA GLY A 119 6.26 -1.08 -0.76
C GLY A 119 6.35 -1.50 0.71
N PRO A 120 7.55 -1.76 1.26
CA PRO A 120 7.69 -2.23 2.62
C PRO A 120 7.63 -1.11 3.67
N PRO A 121 6.71 -1.17 4.65
CA PRO A 121 6.78 -0.33 5.83
C PRO A 121 7.79 -0.91 6.83
N ALA A 122 8.41 0.00 7.58
CA ALA A 122 9.33 -0.30 8.67
C ALA A 122 8.58 -0.42 10.01
N LYS A 123 9.32 -0.70 11.09
CA LYS A 123 8.76 -0.82 12.44
C LYS A 123 8.48 0.56 13.02
N GLY A 124 7.24 0.84 13.38
CA GLY A 124 6.81 2.05 14.08
C GLY A 124 6.77 1.95 15.61
N ASN A 125 6.92 0.76 16.17
CA ASN A 125 6.82 0.51 17.62
C ASN A 125 8.08 0.91 18.39
N THR A 126 8.38 2.20 18.48
CA THR A 126 9.45 2.73 19.35
C THR A 126 9.24 4.22 19.64
N PRO A 127 9.53 4.69 20.87
CA PRO A 127 9.57 6.12 21.18
C PRO A 127 10.91 6.77 20.80
N ASN A 128 11.77 6.11 19.99
CA ASN A 128 13.05 6.63 19.56
C ASN A 128 12.98 7.18 18.13
N ASP A 129 12.87 8.50 18.01
CA ASP A 129 12.76 9.21 16.71
C ASP A 129 13.89 8.88 15.74
N ALA A 130 15.13 8.81 16.24
CA ALA A 130 16.30 8.53 15.40
C ALA A 130 16.21 7.14 14.75
N SER A 131 15.68 6.14 15.47
CA SER A 131 15.49 4.79 14.94
C SER A 131 14.35 4.70 13.92
N LEU A 132 13.33 5.54 14.05
CA LEU A 132 12.23 5.64 13.08
C LEU A 132 12.74 6.29 11.79
N ALA A 133 13.41 7.44 11.92
CA ALA A 133 14.03 8.18 10.82
C ALA A 133 15.00 7.31 10.01
N ASP A 134 15.91 6.61 10.69
CA ASP A 134 16.93 5.74 10.06
C ASP A 134 16.32 4.69 9.14
N GLN A 135 15.15 4.12 9.49
CA GLN A 135 14.46 3.13 8.67
C GLN A 135 13.84 3.74 7.42
N ILE A 136 13.29 4.96 7.51
CA ILE A 136 12.71 5.67 6.37
C ILE A 136 13.82 6.07 5.40
N GLU A 137 14.92 6.60 5.90
CA GLU A 137 16.12 6.92 5.12
C GLU A 137 16.75 5.68 4.46
N ALA A 138 16.54 4.50 5.03
CA ALA A 138 16.95 3.22 4.44
C ALA A 138 16.08 2.76 3.28
N GLY A 139 14.96 3.44 3.01
CA GLY A 139 14.05 3.18 1.88
C GLY A 139 12.67 2.64 2.26
N ALA A 140 12.32 2.58 3.55
CA ALA A 140 10.97 2.22 3.96
C ALA A 140 9.94 3.24 3.44
N LYS A 141 8.76 2.76 3.05
CA LYS A 141 7.69 3.58 2.45
C LYS A 141 6.60 4.01 3.43
N GLY A 142 6.84 3.77 4.72
CA GLY A 142 5.89 4.00 5.80
C GLY A 142 6.29 3.26 7.06
N LEU A 143 5.46 3.34 8.08
CA LEU A 143 5.63 2.64 9.35
C LEU A 143 4.41 1.76 9.64
N LYS A 144 4.63 0.58 10.20
CA LYS A 144 3.58 -0.26 10.79
C LYS A 144 3.78 -0.31 12.30
N ILE A 145 2.72 0.02 13.02
CA ILE A 145 2.60 -0.15 14.48
C ILE A 145 1.74 -1.39 14.72
N HIS A 146 2.24 -2.35 15.49
CA HIS A 146 1.55 -3.61 15.79
C HIS A 146 1.57 -3.97 17.27
N GLU A 147 0.48 -4.54 17.79
CA GLU A 147 0.32 -4.80 19.23
C GLU A 147 1.33 -5.82 19.77
N ASP A 148 1.69 -6.84 18.99
CA ASP A 148 2.75 -7.81 19.27
C ASP A 148 4.13 -7.18 19.52
N ARG A 149 4.28 -5.89 19.18
CA ARG A 149 5.48 -5.07 19.40
C ARG A 149 5.22 -3.89 20.35
N GLY A 150 4.02 -3.79 20.92
CA GLY A 150 3.55 -2.71 21.78
C GLY A 150 2.98 -1.53 21.00
N THR A 151 1.66 -1.49 20.81
CA THR A 151 0.94 -0.34 20.22
C THR A 151 0.50 0.62 21.33
N THR A 152 1.46 1.32 21.93
CA THR A 152 1.21 2.22 23.07
C THR A 152 1.08 3.68 22.63
N PRO A 153 0.41 4.55 23.40
CA PRO A 153 0.30 5.98 23.09
C PRO A 153 1.63 6.68 22.80
N PRO A 154 2.74 6.44 23.54
CA PRO A 154 4.04 7.00 23.18
C PRO A 154 4.55 6.53 21.82
N ALA A 155 4.45 5.23 21.51
CA ALA A 155 4.87 4.71 20.21
C ALA A 155 4.06 5.31 19.05
N ILE A 156 2.75 5.49 19.24
CA ILE A 156 1.87 6.15 18.27
C ILE A 156 2.31 7.60 18.04
N ASN A 157 2.51 8.37 19.12
CA ASN A 157 2.86 9.77 19.00
C ASN A 157 4.21 9.98 18.28
N HIS A 158 5.25 9.27 18.71
CA HIS A 158 6.58 9.37 18.10
C HIS A 158 6.60 8.91 16.63
N ALA A 159 5.89 7.82 16.30
CA ALA A 159 5.78 7.37 14.92
C ALA A 159 5.11 8.39 14.01
N LEU A 160 4.04 9.04 14.48
CA LEU A 160 3.35 10.09 13.73
C LEU A 160 4.18 11.37 13.62
N ASP A 161 4.88 11.79 14.68
CA ASP A 161 5.79 12.95 14.66
C ASP A 161 6.92 12.77 13.62
N VAL A 162 7.42 11.55 13.45
CA VAL A 162 8.43 11.24 12.43
C VAL A 162 7.79 11.10 11.06
N ALA A 163 6.62 10.48 10.95
CA ALA A 163 5.91 10.33 9.68
C ALA A 163 5.61 11.68 9.02
N ASP A 164 5.17 12.68 9.79
CA ASP A 164 4.91 14.03 9.31
C ASP A 164 6.17 14.71 8.75
N LYS A 165 7.34 14.47 9.36
CA LYS A 165 8.62 15.05 8.91
C LYS A 165 9.12 14.45 7.59
N TYR A 166 8.77 13.20 7.32
CA TYR A 166 9.28 12.44 6.16
C TYR A 166 8.23 12.22 5.07
N ASP A 167 6.99 12.70 5.27
CA ASP A 167 5.85 12.52 4.35
C ASP A 167 5.62 11.03 4.00
N VAL A 168 5.47 10.20 5.04
CA VAL A 168 5.18 8.78 4.89
C VAL A 168 3.94 8.36 5.67
N GLN A 169 3.25 7.31 5.19
CA GLN A 169 2.04 6.81 5.84
C GLN A 169 2.37 5.97 7.09
N VAL A 170 1.49 6.01 8.10
CA VAL A 170 1.50 5.09 9.24
C VAL A 170 0.28 4.18 9.18
N ALA A 171 0.51 2.87 9.29
CA ALA A 171 -0.53 1.88 9.45
C ALA A 171 -0.53 1.31 10.86
N ILE A 172 -1.71 1.00 11.41
CA ILE A 172 -1.83 0.56 12.81
C ILE A 172 -2.68 -0.69 12.97
N HIS A 173 -2.19 -1.58 13.83
CA HIS A 173 -2.94 -2.63 14.52
C HIS A 173 -2.92 -2.27 16.01
N THR A 174 -4.08 -1.94 16.55
CA THR A 174 -4.23 -1.34 17.89
C THR A 174 -4.16 -2.37 19.02
N ASP A 175 -4.09 -1.90 20.26
CA ASP A 175 -3.98 -2.73 21.47
C ASP A 175 -5.30 -3.48 21.75
N THR A 176 -5.34 -4.78 21.45
CA THR A 176 -6.52 -5.63 21.69
C THR A 176 -6.77 -5.83 23.17
N LEU A 177 -5.72 -5.82 23.99
CA LEU A 177 -5.85 -6.10 25.42
C LEU A 177 -6.37 -4.90 26.20
N ASN A 178 -6.37 -3.71 25.58
CA ASN A 178 -6.55 -2.44 26.26
C ASN A 178 -5.58 -2.29 27.44
N GLU A 179 -4.35 -2.75 27.26
CA GLU A 179 -3.30 -2.73 28.28
C GLU A 179 -2.86 -1.29 28.59
N ALA A 180 -2.64 -0.49 27.55
CA ALA A 180 -2.15 0.89 27.67
C ALA A 180 -3.27 1.95 27.61
N GLY A 181 -4.53 1.53 27.41
CA GLY A 181 -5.69 2.41 27.29
C GLY A 181 -6.82 1.80 26.45
N ARG A 182 -7.93 2.53 26.33
CA ARG A 182 -9.06 2.21 25.46
C ARG A 182 -8.88 2.85 24.07
N VAL A 183 -9.83 2.60 23.17
CA VAL A 183 -9.79 3.16 21.80
C VAL A 183 -9.74 4.69 21.80
N GLU A 184 -10.36 5.33 22.79
CA GLU A 184 -10.36 6.78 22.98
C GLU A 184 -8.95 7.31 23.31
N ASP A 185 -8.17 6.58 24.09
CA ASP A 185 -6.79 6.95 24.42
C ASP A 185 -5.86 6.82 23.19
N THR A 186 -6.08 5.77 22.39
CA THR A 186 -5.40 5.60 21.09
C THR A 186 -5.77 6.74 20.12
N LYS A 187 -7.04 7.14 20.05
CA LYS A 187 -7.48 8.30 19.25
C LYS A 187 -6.84 9.59 19.73
N ALA A 188 -6.76 9.79 21.05
CA ALA A 188 -6.09 10.94 21.64
C ALA A 188 -4.59 10.97 21.28
N ALA A 189 -3.92 9.82 21.24
CA ALA A 189 -2.52 9.71 20.81
C ALA A 189 -2.34 10.01 19.31
N ILE A 190 -3.31 9.66 18.47
CA ILE A 190 -3.31 10.02 17.04
C ILE A 190 -3.46 11.53 16.86
N ALA A 191 -4.23 12.20 17.73
CA ALA A 191 -4.38 13.66 17.78
C ALA A 191 -4.81 14.30 16.45
N GLY A 192 -5.72 13.64 15.71
CA GLY A 192 -6.27 14.15 14.46
C GLY A 192 -5.35 14.02 13.23
N ARG A 193 -4.15 13.44 13.37
CA ARG A 193 -3.24 13.16 12.26
C ARG A 193 -3.73 11.97 11.41
N THR A 194 -3.34 11.94 10.15
CA THR A 194 -3.70 10.87 9.21
C THR A 194 -3.17 9.52 9.69
N MET A 195 -4.03 8.49 9.72
CA MET A 195 -3.66 7.14 10.15
C MET A 195 -4.43 6.05 9.38
N HIS A 196 -3.73 5.09 8.80
CA HIS A 196 -4.37 3.94 8.15
C HIS A 196 -4.65 2.81 9.16
N THR A 197 -5.91 2.66 9.58
CA THR A 197 -6.32 1.52 10.43
C THR A 197 -6.46 0.22 9.63
N ARG A 198 -5.75 -0.84 10.06
CA ARG A 198 -5.91 -2.18 9.47
C ARG A 198 -7.09 -2.90 10.08
N HIS A 199 -7.78 -3.76 9.31
CA HIS A 199 -8.91 -4.61 9.76
C HIS A 199 -9.77 -3.92 10.83
N THR A 200 -10.31 -2.74 10.47
CA THR A 200 -10.98 -1.79 11.38
C THR A 200 -12.18 -2.41 12.10
N GLU A 201 -12.76 -3.47 11.52
CA GLU A 201 -13.82 -4.27 12.11
C GLU A 201 -13.40 -4.89 13.46
N GLY A 202 -12.19 -5.44 13.59
CA GLY A 202 -11.60 -5.88 14.87
C GLY A 202 -11.22 -7.35 15.00
N ALA A 203 -11.73 -8.28 14.18
CA ALA A 203 -11.46 -9.72 14.29
C ALA A 203 -9.99 -10.06 14.01
N GLY A 204 -9.35 -9.32 13.10
CA GLY A 204 -7.91 -9.41 12.88
C GLY A 204 -7.05 -8.81 14.01
N GLY A 205 -7.67 -8.20 15.03
CA GLY A 205 -7.04 -7.57 16.18
C GLY A 205 -7.32 -6.06 16.31
N GLY A 206 -7.20 -5.54 17.52
CA GLY A 206 -7.43 -4.16 17.96
C GLY A 206 -8.51 -4.01 19.02
N HIS A 207 -8.60 -2.83 19.67
CA HIS A 207 -9.47 -2.57 20.83
C HIS A 207 -10.88 -3.21 20.76
N PRO A 208 -11.18 -4.23 21.59
CA PRO A 208 -12.51 -4.79 21.71
C PRO A 208 -13.36 -3.98 22.69
N PRO A 209 -14.69 -3.90 22.46
CA PRO A 209 -15.42 -4.35 21.28
C PRO A 209 -15.55 -3.27 20.19
N ASP A 210 -14.80 -2.17 20.30
CA ASP A 210 -15.22 -0.88 19.74
C ASP A 210 -14.18 -0.19 18.84
N LYS A 211 -13.12 -0.88 18.43
CA LYS A 211 -12.18 -0.43 17.38
C LYS A 211 -12.89 0.15 16.14
N LYS A 212 -14.01 -0.45 15.74
CA LYS A 212 -14.82 0.00 14.58
C LYS A 212 -15.27 1.46 14.67
N LYS A 213 -15.30 2.06 15.87
CA LYS A 213 -15.53 3.50 16.08
C LYS A 213 -14.51 4.37 15.33
N GLY A 214 -13.35 3.85 14.93
CA GLY A 214 -12.38 4.58 14.12
C GLY A 214 -12.89 4.92 12.71
N ALA A 215 -13.77 4.10 12.13
CA ALA A 215 -14.25 4.29 10.75
C ALA A 215 -15.15 5.53 10.55
N GLY A 216 -15.61 6.17 11.62
CA GLY A 216 -16.40 7.41 11.57
C GLY A 216 -15.56 8.68 11.76
N GLU A 217 -14.26 8.55 11.98
CA GLU A 217 -13.36 9.69 12.21
C GLU A 217 -12.84 10.25 10.89
N HIS A 218 -12.67 11.58 10.81
CA HIS A 218 -12.25 12.24 9.57
C HIS A 218 -10.81 11.95 9.15
N ASN A 219 -9.94 11.62 10.10
CA ASN A 219 -8.49 11.44 9.90
C ASN A 219 -8.06 9.96 9.81
N ILE A 220 -9.02 9.03 9.76
CA ILE A 220 -8.82 7.58 9.76
C ILE A 220 -9.22 6.94 8.43
#